data_AF-A0A6P4ACM1-F1
#
_entry.id   AF-A0A6P4ACM1-F1
#
_cell.length_a   1.000
_cell.length_b   1.000
_cell.length_c   1.000
_cell.angle_alpha   90.00
_cell.angle_beta   90.00
_cell.angle_gamma   90.00
#
_symmetry.space_group_name_H-M   'P 1'
#
loop_
_entity.id
_entity.type
_entity.pdbx_description
1 polymer ?
#
loop_
_entity_poly.entity_id
_entity_poly.type
_entity_poly.pdbx_seq_one_letter_code
_entity_poly.pdbx_strand_id
1 'polypeptide(L)'
;MKNIIKDVAARGKATATTEEPRKIITKEWDPLVDMLNLDSWLDEHKKAVKEKLVEDRSTNGDQEQHVAVVSIVGYGGLGKTTLALNLYKEQKTDFDLPIWVNVPCDFNIRMRSLVEGIIASKAKNSLHERIPTDPENYKTATHQKTIQSETSDETISFIEKMIRTTLMTELMREIKEHLRNLNEDELYEELGKAIDGKRLLLVLDGVWDMDSEMWLAFKNLLANVVRSGSRIIITTRSRLVGKITASTEKDVHMLTHLDERNSCDLFQRFAFAPGKPVKSEIVEIAVGIVKRCGGNPFALETVGKRLNSISTEDWSSFFNTELQKVVDEEILPSFKLSYDVLPPHLKHCFAYCGVFPQQSEIDVKNLIHLWMAQGLIFPSQGQQMEDVGYDCVKDLCERYSLFEQVEVDHENGFVTKCKMPNLIHDLAVLVGRSRLATLKEKDKRIIDERTQNVSFHFHFDRSWKIPSLFHEKRPRIRSIILASQLQVENNKERLRKSACEKIISKCKKLRTLDLHSTGIKAVPESIGKLKYLRYLDLSENKAIKALPESITTIPSLIA
;
A
#
# COMPACT_ATOMS: atom_id res chain seq x y z
N MET A 1 37.16 15.20 19.58
CA MET A 1 36.52 14.80 18.31
C MET A 1 36.74 15.89 17.24
N LYS A 2 38.02 16.19 16.93
CA LYS A 2 38.46 17.21 15.95
C LYS A 2 39.84 16.90 15.34
N ASN A 3 40.33 15.66 15.47
CA ASN A 3 41.67 15.23 15.00
C ASN A 3 41.67 13.88 14.25
N ILE A 4 40.56 13.49 13.62
CA ILE A 4 40.49 12.26 12.80
C ILE A 4 40.33 12.58 11.29
N ILE A 5 40.39 13.87 10.91
CA ILE A 5 40.23 14.35 9.51
C ILE A 5 41.53 14.97 8.98
N LYS A 6 42.70 14.42 9.33
CA LYS A 6 43.99 14.90 8.80
C LYS A 6 44.89 13.85 8.13
N ASP A 7 44.55 12.56 8.18
CA ASP A 7 45.45 11.51 7.70
C ASP A 7 45.02 10.75 6.43
N VAL A 8 43.94 11.14 5.76
CA VAL A 8 43.54 10.51 4.47
C VAL A 8 43.99 11.32 3.25
N ALA A 9 44.64 12.47 3.44
CA ALA A 9 45.09 13.36 2.37
C ALA A 9 46.55 13.15 1.91
N ALA A 10 47.16 12.00 2.22
CA ALA A 10 48.54 11.72 1.83
C ALA A 10 48.72 10.28 1.32
N ARG A 11 48.31 10.02 0.08
CA ARG A 11 48.94 9.06 -0.85
C ARG A 11 48.30 9.12 -2.24
N GLY A 12 49.10 9.52 -3.24
CA GLY A 12 48.93 9.12 -4.64
C GLY A 12 48.40 10.18 -5.61
N LYS A 13 49.30 11.03 -6.12
CA LYS A 13 49.13 11.80 -7.37
C LYS A 13 49.93 11.13 -8.51
N ALA A 14 49.47 11.44 -9.73
CA ALA A 14 50.06 11.26 -11.08
C ALA A 14 49.76 9.90 -11.74
N THR A 15 49.28 9.84 -13.00
CA THR A 15 49.58 10.67 -14.19
C THR A 15 48.36 10.91 -15.09
N ALA A 16 48.40 12.02 -15.85
CA ALA A 16 47.42 12.42 -16.86
C ALA A 16 47.95 12.17 -18.29
N THR A 17 47.06 11.76 -19.21
CA THR A 17 47.09 11.96 -20.69
C THR A 17 45.66 11.68 -21.21
N THR A 18 44.84 12.70 -21.50
CA THR A 18 44.52 13.33 -22.82
C THR A 18 43.34 12.70 -23.59
N GLU A 19 42.42 13.58 -24.00
CA GLU A 19 41.31 13.48 -24.98
C GLU A 19 39.86 13.19 -24.50
N GLU A 20 38.99 14.15 -24.80
CA GLU A 20 37.54 14.08 -25.03
C GLU A 20 37.25 15.11 -26.16
N PRO A 21 36.18 15.03 -27.01
CA PRO A 21 34.82 14.60 -26.63
C PRO A 21 33.89 13.93 -27.72
N ARG A 22 32.70 13.45 -27.27
CA ARG A 22 31.38 13.18 -27.96
C ARG A 22 31.16 11.81 -28.66
N LYS A 23 30.27 10.92 -28.13
CA LYS A 23 28.77 10.76 -28.33
C LYS A 23 28.41 10.07 -29.68
N ILE A 24 27.71 8.91 -29.81
CA ILE A 24 26.26 8.62 -29.57
C ILE A 24 25.93 7.12 -29.93
N ILE A 25 25.30 6.34 -29.03
CA ILE A 25 23.92 5.75 -29.01
C ILE A 25 23.68 4.39 -29.73
N THR A 26 23.20 3.40 -28.96
CA THR A 26 21.97 2.63 -29.28
C THR A 26 21.01 2.71 -28.08
N LYS A 27 19.72 2.99 -28.34
CA LYS A 27 18.70 3.47 -27.38
C LYS A 27 18.19 2.41 -26.40
N GLU A 28 18.69 2.49 -25.16
CA GLU A 28 17.94 2.70 -23.89
C GLU A 28 16.66 1.86 -23.67
N TRP A 29 16.61 0.82 -22.81
CA TRP A 29 17.15 0.72 -21.43
C TRP A 29 16.94 2.03 -20.67
N ASP A 30 15.80 2.14 -20.00
CA ASP A 30 15.42 3.32 -19.24
C ASP A 30 16.48 3.67 -18.17
N PRO A 31 17.18 4.80 -18.30
CA PRO A 31 18.20 5.24 -17.34
C PRO A 31 17.64 5.55 -15.94
N LEU A 32 16.31 5.63 -15.78
CA LEU A 32 15.67 5.76 -14.47
C LEU A 32 15.73 4.46 -13.66
N VAL A 33 15.86 3.29 -14.30
CA VAL A 33 15.87 1.99 -13.62
C VAL A 33 17.23 1.71 -12.95
N ASP A 34 18.33 2.28 -13.46
CA ASP A 34 19.66 2.10 -12.87
C ASP A 34 20.02 3.18 -11.83
N MET A 35 19.36 4.35 -11.84
CA MET A 35 19.42 5.28 -10.69
C MET A 35 18.73 4.75 -9.43
N LEU A 36 17.82 3.77 -9.57
CA LEU A 36 17.11 3.11 -8.48
C LEU A 36 17.87 1.90 -7.90
N ASN A 37 19.01 1.50 -8.49
CA ASN A 37 19.72 0.26 -8.15
C ASN A 37 20.93 0.43 -7.23
N LEU A 38 21.18 1.63 -6.68
CA LEU A 38 21.91 1.73 -5.42
C LEU A 38 20.84 1.94 -4.36
N ASP A 39 20.59 0.99 -3.45
CA ASP A 39 19.76 1.20 -2.27
C ASP A 39 19.98 0.03 -1.30
N SER A 40 20.83 0.27 -0.30
CA SER A 40 21.23 -0.73 0.71
C SER A 40 20.05 -1.33 1.48
N TRP A 41 18.90 -0.67 1.50
CA TRP A 41 17.71 -1.15 2.21
C TRP A 41 17.08 -2.36 1.51
N LEU A 42 17.13 -2.43 0.18
CA LEU A 42 16.55 -3.54 -0.58
C LEU A 42 17.50 -4.75 -0.62
N ASP A 43 18.80 -4.54 -0.40
CA ASP A 43 19.83 -5.58 -0.45
C ASP A 43 19.60 -6.68 0.61
N GLU A 44 19.20 -6.30 1.82
CA GLU A 44 18.87 -7.27 2.88
C GLU A 44 17.66 -8.14 2.48
N HIS A 45 16.60 -7.50 1.98
CA HIS A 45 15.41 -8.20 1.47
C HIS A 45 15.76 -9.11 0.28
N LYS A 46 16.58 -8.62 -0.65
CA LYS A 46 17.06 -9.35 -1.81
C LYS A 46 17.86 -10.58 -1.41
N LYS A 47 18.81 -10.44 -0.48
CA LYS A 47 19.57 -11.56 0.06
C LYS A 47 18.65 -12.60 0.68
N ALA A 48 17.73 -12.19 1.55
CA ALA A 48 16.80 -13.09 2.23
C ALA A 48 15.88 -13.84 1.26
N VAL A 49 15.34 -13.17 0.23
CA VAL A 49 14.50 -13.82 -0.78
C VAL A 49 15.33 -14.75 -1.67
N LYS A 50 16.55 -14.35 -2.02
CA LYS A 50 17.46 -15.19 -2.82
C LYS A 50 17.81 -16.49 -2.09
N GLU A 51 18.09 -16.43 -0.79
CA GLU A 51 18.33 -17.62 0.03
C GLU A 51 17.14 -18.59 -0.01
N LYS A 52 15.90 -18.08 0.13
CA LYS A 52 14.66 -18.88 0.02
C LYS A 52 14.45 -19.48 -1.37
N LEU A 53 14.86 -18.76 -2.42
CA LEU A 53 14.74 -19.23 -3.81
C LEU A 53 15.75 -20.34 -4.14
N VAL A 54 16.96 -20.25 -3.60
CA VAL A 54 18.06 -21.17 -3.93
C VAL A 54 18.11 -22.39 -3.01
N GLU A 55 17.45 -22.35 -1.85
CA GLU A 55 17.35 -23.47 -0.92
C GLU A 55 16.93 -24.77 -1.65
N ASP A 56 17.81 -25.78 -1.59
CA ASP A 56 17.59 -27.06 -2.25
C ASP A 56 16.73 -27.95 -1.34
N ARG A 57 15.54 -28.29 -1.82
CA ARG A 57 14.50 -28.97 -1.02
C ARG A 57 14.40 -30.46 -1.30
N SER A 58 15.31 -31.00 -2.08
CA SER A 58 15.33 -32.37 -2.61
C SER A 58 15.44 -33.52 -1.59
N THR A 59 15.22 -33.29 -0.29
CA THR A 59 15.52 -34.27 0.78
C THR A 59 14.32 -35.02 1.36
N ASN A 60 13.07 -34.75 0.96
CA ASN A 60 11.92 -35.52 1.48
C ASN A 60 11.04 -35.97 0.31
N GLY A 61 10.87 -37.28 0.11
CA GLY A 61 10.28 -37.93 -1.07
C GLY A 61 8.80 -37.66 -1.38
N ASP A 62 8.29 -36.45 -1.17
CA ASP A 62 6.96 -36.01 -1.56
C ASP A 62 6.98 -35.28 -2.91
N GLN A 63 5.99 -35.55 -3.75
CA GLN A 63 5.80 -34.94 -5.08
C GLN A 63 5.61 -33.41 -5.04
N GLU A 64 5.47 -32.80 -3.85
CA GLU A 64 5.33 -31.34 -3.66
C GLU A 64 6.58 -30.51 -4.03
N GLN A 65 7.71 -31.16 -4.35
CA GLN A 65 9.03 -30.51 -4.40
C GLN A 65 9.52 -30.04 -5.77
N HIS A 66 8.79 -30.28 -6.87
CA HIS A 66 9.27 -29.93 -8.22
C HIS A 66 9.32 -28.42 -8.48
N VAL A 67 8.44 -27.65 -7.84
CA VAL A 67 8.31 -26.19 -8.02
C VAL A 67 8.23 -25.49 -6.66
N ALA A 68 9.31 -24.80 -6.27
CA ALA A 68 9.33 -24.00 -5.05
C ALA A 68 8.81 -22.58 -5.32
N VAL A 69 8.06 -22.04 -4.37
CA VAL A 69 7.33 -20.78 -4.52
C VAL A 69 7.61 -19.87 -3.35
N VAL A 70 8.06 -18.65 -3.67
CA VAL A 70 8.36 -17.59 -2.71
C VAL A 70 7.42 -16.42 -2.95
N SER A 71 6.71 -16.00 -1.90
CA SER A 71 5.72 -14.94 -1.96
C SER A 71 6.28 -13.66 -1.32
N ILE A 72 6.46 -12.60 -2.10
CA ILE A 72 6.82 -11.27 -1.64
C ILE A 72 5.52 -10.48 -1.37
N VAL A 73 5.25 -10.23 -0.10
CA VAL A 73 4.00 -9.64 0.40
C VAL A 73 4.26 -8.27 0.99
N GLY A 74 3.35 -7.32 0.82
CA GLY A 74 3.47 -6.00 1.46
C GLY A 74 2.53 -4.96 0.88
N TYR A 75 2.37 -3.85 1.60
CA TYR A 75 1.50 -2.73 1.23
C TYR A 75 1.84 -2.12 -0.14
N GLY A 76 0.91 -1.32 -0.67
CA GLY A 76 1.11 -0.56 -1.91
C GLY A 76 2.36 0.33 -1.83
N GLY A 77 3.13 0.44 -2.92
CA GLY A 77 4.28 1.34 -2.98
C GLY A 77 5.55 0.92 -2.22
N LEU A 78 5.59 -0.28 -1.61
CA LEU A 78 6.77 -0.78 -0.86
C LEU A 78 7.90 -1.39 -1.72
N GLY A 79 7.81 -1.36 -3.05
CA GLY A 79 8.90 -1.86 -3.91
C GLY A 79 8.93 -3.38 -4.13
N LYS A 80 7.84 -4.12 -3.89
CA LYS A 80 7.75 -5.57 -4.17
C LYS A 80 8.15 -5.94 -5.60
N THR A 81 7.58 -5.23 -6.57
CA THR A 81 7.87 -5.41 -8.00
C THR A 81 9.33 -5.09 -8.30
N THR A 82 9.89 -4.05 -7.69
CA THR A 82 11.31 -3.68 -7.79
C THR A 82 12.22 -4.78 -7.25
N LEU A 83 11.88 -5.37 -6.10
CA LEU A 83 12.61 -6.49 -5.51
C LEU A 83 12.56 -7.73 -6.41
N ALA A 84 11.37 -8.12 -6.87
CA ALA A 84 11.19 -9.23 -7.78
C ALA A 84 11.96 -9.02 -9.10
N LEU A 85 11.97 -7.80 -9.64
CA LEU A 85 12.69 -7.45 -10.86
C LEU A 85 14.20 -7.58 -10.68
N ASN A 86 14.73 -7.13 -9.54
CA ASN A 86 16.14 -7.29 -9.21
C ASN A 86 16.55 -8.76 -9.12
N LEU A 87 15.75 -9.59 -8.45
CA LEU A 87 15.97 -11.04 -8.36
C LEU A 87 15.87 -11.71 -9.73
N TYR A 88 14.86 -11.37 -10.51
CA TYR A 88 14.66 -11.91 -11.85
C TYR A 88 15.84 -11.59 -12.77
N LYS A 89 16.29 -10.34 -12.80
CA LYS A 89 17.44 -9.93 -13.63
C LYS A 89 18.72 -10.66 -13.27
N GLU A 90 18.96 -10.92 -11.98
CA GLU A 90 20.15 -11.59 -11.49
C GLU A 90 20.11 -13.11 -11.68
N GLN A 91 18.94 -13.73 -11.56
CA GLN A 91 18.80 -15.20 -11.58
C GLN A 91 18.37 -15.75 -12.94
N LYS A 92 17.88 -14.93 -13.88
CA LYS A 92 17.33 -15.41 -15.15
C LYS A 92 18.27 -16.32 -15.96
N THR A 93 19.59 -16.17 -15.82
CA THR A 93 20.59 -16.97 -16.54
C THR A 93 20.74 -18.38 -16.00
N ASP A 94 20.27 -18.63 -14.79
CA ASP A 94 20.38 -19.93 -14.09
C ASP A 94 19.23 -20.89 -14.47
N PHE A 95 18.29 -20.42 -15.30
CA PHE A 95 17.05 -21.10 -15.67
C PHE A 95 16.91 -21.19 -17.19
N ASP A 96 16.33 -22.29 -17.68
CA ASP A 96 16.15 -22.54 -19.12
C ASP A 96 15.07 -21.63 -19.71
N LEU A 97 14.13 -21.19 -18.87
CA LEU A 97 12.97 -20.41 -19.29
C LEU A 97 12.56 -19.39 -18.20
N PRO A 98 13.08 -18.15 -18.24
CA PRO A 98 12.61 -17.07 -17.38
C PRO A 98 11.39 -16.36 -17.99
N ILE A 99 10.31 -16.26 -17.21
CA ILE A 99 9.03 -15.65 -17.62
C ILE A 99 8.57 -14.65 -16.58
N TRP A 100 8.12 -13.48 -17.04
CA TRP A 100 7.47 -12.47 -16.20
C TRP A 100 6.04 -12.23 -16.67
N VAL A 101 5.07 -12.38 -15.78
CA VAL A 101 3.65 -12.13 -16.04
C VAL A 101 3.13 -11.08 -15.07
N ASN A 102 2.55 -10.00 -15.60
CA ASN A 102 1.81 -9.03 -14.80
C ASN A 102 0.36 -9.50 -14.69
N VAL A 103 -0.15 -9.61 -13.48
CA VAL A 103 -1.51 -10.10 -13.19
C VAL A 103 -2.45 -8.90 -13.01
N PRO A 104 -3.44 -8.70 -13.90
CA PRO A 104 -4.35 -7.55 -13.83
C PRO A 104 -5.18 -7.49 -12.54
N CYS A 105 -5.53 -6.28 -12.10
CA CYS A 105 -6.28 -6.02 -10.86
C CYS A 105 -7.80 -6.30 -10.98
N ASP A 106 -8.31 -6.28 -12.21
CA ASP A 106 -9.73 -6.25 -12.57
C ASP A 106 -10.33 -7.62 -12.88
N PHE A 107 -9.48 -8.65 -12.93
CA PHE A 107 -9.91 -10.02 -13.09
C PHE A 107 -9.92 -10.70 -11.72
N ASN A 108 -11.06 -11.26 -11.31
CA ASN A 108 -11.00 -12.52 -10.56
C ASN A 108 -10.02 -13.38 -11.34
N ILE A 109 -8.86 -13.70 -10.75
CA ILE A 109 -7.85 -14.47 -11.48
C ILE A 109 -8.58 -15.72 -11.95
N ARG A 110 -8.64 -15.92 -13.26
CA ARG A 110 -9.11 -17.17 -13.84
C ARG A 110 -7.88 -17.93 -14.29
N MET A 111 -7.90 -19.24 -14.11
CA MET A 111 -6.81 -20.14 -14.50
C MET A 111 -6.28 -19.78 -15.90
N ARG A 112 -7.23 -19.62 -16.83
CA ARG A 112 -7.01 -19.18 -18.19
C ARG A 112 -6.12 -17.94 -18.32
N SER A 113 -6.39 -16.87 -17.58
CA SER A 113 -5.66 -15.61 -17.71
C SER A 113 -4.18 -15.74 -17.31
N LEU A 114 -3.88 -16.58 -16.33
CA LEU A 114 -2.49 -16.89 -15.96
C LEU A 114 -1.78 -17.65 -17.08
N VAL A 115 -2.45 -18.67 -17.63
CA VAL A 115 -1.91 -19.50 -18.71
C VAL A 115 -1.67 -18.67 -19.98
N GLU A 116 -2.64 -17.86 -20.39
CA GLU A 116 -2.51 -16.92 -21.51
C GLU A 116 -1.35 -15.95 -21.27
N GLY A 117 -1.19 -15.44 -20.05
CA GLY A 117 -0.09 -14.56 -19.66
C GLY A 117 1.29 -15.20 -19.82
N ILE A 118 1.44 -16.48 -19.44
CA ILE A 118 2.68 -17.23 -19.57
C ILE A 118 3.02 -17.44 -21.06
N ILE A 119 2.07 -17.94 -21.85
CA ILE A 119 2.28 -18.22 -23.28
C ILE A 119 2.63 -16.93 -24.02
N ALA A 120 1.87 -15.85 -23.78
CA ALA A 120 2.11 -14.55 -24.40
C ALA A 120 3.47 -13.96 -23.99
N SER A 121 3.87 -14.09 -22.73
CA SER A 121 5.16 -13.58 -22.24
C SER A 121 6.34 -14.36 -22.86
N LYS A 122 6.24 -15.69 -22.97
CA LYS A 122 7.22 -16.51 -23.69
C LYS A 122 7.33 -16.07 -25.15
N ALA A 123 6.20 -15.95 -25.86
CA ALA A 123 6.18 -15.55 -27.25
C ALA A 123 6.82 -14.17 -27.47
N LYS A 124 6.53 -13.22 -26.56
CA LYS A 124 7.16 -11.90 -26.54
C LYS A 124 8.68 -11.98 -26.41
N ASN A 125 9.20 -12.80 -25.50
CA ASN A 125 10.65 -12.98 -25.31
C ASN A 125 11.30 -13.55 -26.57
N SER A 126 10.69 -14.58 -27.20
CA SER A 126 11.19 -15.14 -28.46
C SER A 126 11.13 -14.15 -29.63
N LEU A 127 10.11 -13.29 -29.70
CA LEU A 127 10.03 -12.23 -30.70
C LEU A 127 11.12 -11.17 -30.51
N HIS A 128 11.43 -10.80 -29.26
CA HIS A 128 12.53 -9.87 -28.96
C HIS A 128 13.90 -10.41 -29.38
N GLU A 129 14.12 -11.73 -29.30
CA GLU A 129 15.35 -12.38 -29.79
C GLU A 129 15.41 -12.47 -31.32
N ARG A 130 14.26 -12.59 -32.00
CA ARG A 130 14.18 -12.81 -33.46
C ARG A 130 14.15 -11.52 -34.28
N ILE A 131 13.63 -10.41 -33.75
CA ILE A 131 13.59 -9.13 -34.48
C ILE A 131 15.00 -8.54 -34.52
N PRO A 132 15.65 -8.44 -35.70
CA PRO A 132 17.02 -7.98 -35.81
C PRO A 132 17.20 -6.59 -35.19
N THR A 133 18.31 -6.41 -34.47
CA THR A 133 18.83 -5.11 -34.01
C THR A 133 19.72 -4.45 -35.06
N ASP A 134 19.90 -5.09 -36.22
CA ASP A 134 20.90 -4.70 -37.22
C ASP A 134 20.32 -3.67 -38.23
N PRO A 135 20.91 -2.47 -38.37
CA PRO A 135 20.41 -1.37 -39.22
C PRO A 135 20.29 -1.72 -40.71
N GLU A 136 21.04 -2.70 -41.21
CA GLU A 136 21.06 -3.07 -42.64
C GLU A 136 19.80 -3.83 -43.08
N ASN A 137 19.08 -4.50 -42.17
CA ASN A 137 17.91 -5.31 -42.52
C ASN A 137 16.63 -4.50 -42.76
N TYR A 138 16.59 -3.22 -42.37
CA TYR A 138 15.47 -2.32 -42.69
C TYR A 138 15.63 -1.63 -44.04
N LYS A 139 16.84 -1.61 -44.61
CA LYS A 139 17.10 -1.02 -45.95
C LYS A 139 16.60 -1.89 -47.10
N THR A 140 16.53 -3.21 -46.89
CA THR A 140 16.07 -4.18 -47.90
C THR A 140 14.54 -4.23 -48.05
N ALA A 141 13.78 -3.83 -47.02
CA ALA A 141 12.32 -3.67 -47.10
C ALA A 141 11.89 -2.35 -47.77
N THR A 142 12.80 -1.37 -47.85
CA THR A 142 12.59 -0.07 -48.52
C THR A 142 13.52 0.08 -49.72
N HIS A 143 13.43 -0.81 -50.70
CA HIS A 143 13.91 -0.52 -52.05
C HIS A 143 12.73 -0.21 -52.96
N GLN A 144 12.28 1.03 -52.88
CA GLN A 144 11.96 1.91 -54.02
C GLN A 144 11.34 3.21 -53.53
N LYS A 145 12.18 4.16 -53.13
CA LYS A 145 12.12 5.55 -53.62
C LYS A 145 13.24 6.36 -52.99
N THR A 146 14.07 6.87 -53.89
CA THR A 146 15.08 7.92 -53.71
C THR A 146 14.60 9.00 -52.76
N ILE A 147 15.18 9.05 -51.55
CA ILE A 147 15.17 10.25 -50.72
C ILE A 147 16.63 10.53 -50.36
N GLN A 148 17.23 11.47 -51.09
CA GLN A 148 18.35 12.25 -50.58
C GLN A 148 17.79 13.14 -49.47
N SER A 149 18.06 12.83 -48.21
CA SER A 149 17.95 13.82 -47.13
C SER A 149 18.76 13.39 -45.91
N GLU A 150 19.65 14.29 -45.48
CA GLU A 150 20.28 14.33 -44.17
C GLU A 150 19.22 14.15 -43.08
N THR A 151 19.07 12.94 -42.57
CA THR A 151 18.24 12.63 -41.40
C THR A 151 19.20 12.20 -40.30
N SER A 152 19.16 12.87 -39.15
CA SER A 152 20.08 12.58 -38.04
C SER A 152 19.89 11.14 -37.54
N ASP A 153 20.97 10.47 -37.14
CA ASP A 153 20.96 9.11 -36.60
C ASP A 153 19.95 8.94 -35.43
N GLU A 154 19.71 10.02 -34.68
CA GLU A 154 18.70 10.07 -33.61
C GLU A 154 17.26 9.90 -34.12
N THR A 155 16.96 10.40 -35.32
CA THR A 155 15.65 10.31 -36.00
C THR A 155 15.42 8.91 -36.56
N ILE A 156 16.43 8.33 -37.21
CA ILE A 156 16.37 6.94 -37.70
C ILE A 156 16.15 5.98 -36.52
N SER A 157 16.93 6.13 -35.45
CA SER A 157 16.77 5.33 -34.22
C SER A 157 15.39 5.52 -33.55
N PHE A 158 14.78 6.70 -33.67
CA PHE A 158 13.43 6.94 -33.14
C PHE A 158 12.37 6.21 -33.98
N ILE A 159 12.49 6.30 -35.31
CA ILE A 159 11.61 5.62 -36.25
C ILE A 159 11.73 4.09 -36.10
N GLU A 160 12.94 3.54 -35.97
CA GLU A 160 13.16 2.12 -35.71
C GLU A 160 12.51 1.65 -34.40
N LYS A 161 12.70 2.41 -33.32
CA LYS A 161 12.06 2.12 -32.02
C LYS A 161 10.53 2.17 -32.14
N MET A 162 9.99 3.13 -32.90
CA MET A 162 8.57 3.27 -33.15
C MET A 162 8.01 2.11 -34.00
N ILE A 163 8.68 1.73 -35.09
CA ILE A 163 8.28 0.60 -35.95
C ILE A 163 8.31 -0.70 -35.15
N ARG A 164 9.40 -0.98 -34.41
CA ARG A 164 9.52 -2.16 -33.57
C ARG A 164 8.42 -2.20 -32.51
N THR A 165 8.12 -1.08 -31.85
CA THR A 165 7.05 -1.00 -30.85
C THR A 165 5.68 -1.27 -31.48
N THR A 166 5.42 -0.71 -32.66
CA THR A 166 4.15 -0.89 -33.38
C THR A 166 3.98 -2.34 -33.83
N LEU A 167 5.00 -2.93 -34.46
CA LEU A 167 4.99 -4.33 -34.91
C LEU A 167 4.82 -5.30 -33.74
N MET A 168 5.54 -5.09 -32.64
CA MET A 168 5.38 -5.89 -31.42
C MET A 168 3.98 -5.77 -30.83
N THR A 169 3.38 -4.58 -30.86
CA THR A 169 2.03 -4.37 -30.35
C THR A 169 1.01 -5.14 -31.19
N GLU A 170 1.16 -5.13 -32.52
CA GLU A 170 0.28 -5.84 -33.45
C GLU A 170 0.42 -7.36 -33.33
N LEU A 171 1.65 -7.89 -33.32
CA LEU A 171 1.90 -9.33 -33.11
C LEU A 171 1.36 -9.82 -31.77
N MET A 172 1.55 -9.03 -30.71
CA MET A 172 0.99 -9.37 -29.39
C MET A 172 -0.53 -9.31 -29.36
N ARG A 173 -1.15 -8.45 -30.19
CA ARG A 173 -2.60 -8.41 -30.37
C ARG A 173 -3.10 -9.69 -31.03
N GLU A 174 -2.46 -10.13 -32.11
CA GLU A 174 -2.79 -11.37 -32.82
C GLU A 174 -2.60 -12.60 -31.94
N ILE A 175 -1.49 -12.69 -31.19
CA ILE A 175 -1.26 -13.79 -30.24
C ILE A 175 -2.38 -13.83 -29.19
N LYS A 176 -2.74 -12.68 -28.61
CA LYS A 176 -3.83 -12.61 -27.63
C LYS A 176 -5.18 -12.99 -28.24
N GLU A 177 -5.43 -12.65 -29.49
CA GLU A 177 -6.66 -13.00 -30.19
C GLU A 177 -6.73 -14.50 -30.49
N HIS A 178 -5.62 -15.09 -30.95
CA HIS A 178 -5.51 -16.53 -31.14
C HIS A 178 -5.74 -17.30 -29.83
N LEU A 179 -5.06 -16.89 -28.74
CA LEU A 179 -5.22 -17.52 -27.43
C LEU A 179 -6.65 -17.43 -26.89
N ARG A 180 -7.40 -16.36 -27.18
CA ARG A 180 -8.82 -16.25 -26.79
C ARG A 180 -9.74 -17.23 -27.51
N ASN A 181 -9.36 -17.70 -28.70
CA ASN A 181 -10.17 -18.60 -29.51
C ASN A 181 -9.96 -20.08 -29.15
N LEU A 182 -8.91 -20.41 -28.38
CA LEU A 182 -8.65 -21.78 -27.93
C LEU A 182 -9.64 -22.21 -26.84
N ASN A 183 -10.01 -23.48 -26.79
CA ASN A 183 -10.68 -24.03 -25.61
C ASN A 183 -9.67 -24.24 -24.44
N GLU A 184 -10.12 -24.77 -23.30
CA GLU A 184 -9.22 -24.95 -22.14
C GLU A 184 -8.16 -26.05 -22.37
N ASP A 185 -8.54 -27.17 -22.97
CA ASP A 185 -7.63 -28.29 -23.23
C ASP A 185 -6.53 -27.90 -24.23
N GLU A 186 -6.91 -27.23 -25.32
CA GLU A 186 -5.98 -26.68 -26.32
C GLU A 186 -5.01 -25.68 -25.70
N LEU A 187 -5.51 -24.82 -24.81
CA LEU A 187 -4.69 -23.82 -24.13
C LEU A 187 -3.67 -24.48 -23.19
N TYR A 188 -4.07 -25.52 -22.47
CA TYR A 188 -3.17 -26.29 -21.60
C TYR A 188 -2.15 -27.10 -22.40
N GLU A 189 -2.52 -27.60 -23.57
CA GLU A 189 -1.58 -28.25 -24.49
C GLU A 189 -0.52 -27.26 -25.01
N GLU A 190 -0.93 -26.06 -25.41
CA GLU A 190 -0.01 -24.99 -25.82
C GLU A 190 0.91 -24.52 -24.68
N LEU A 191 0.37 -24.42 -23.45
CA LEU A 191 1.20 -24.20 -22.27
C LEU A 191 2.22 -25.33 -22.10
N GLY A 192 1.79 -26.58 -22.25
CA GLY A 192 2.64 -27.74 -22.14
C GLY A 192 3.82 -27.66 -23.09
N LYS A 193 3.55 -27.49 -24.40
CA LYS A 193 4.58 -27.24 -25.44
C LYS A 193 5.48 -26.05 -25.10
N ALA A 194 4.93 -25.03 -24.42
CA ALA A 194 5.69 -23.85 -24.05
C ALA A 194 6.72 -24.11 -22.92
N ILE A 195 6.44 -24.99 -21.97
CA ILE A 195 7.27 -25.12 -20.75
C ILE A 195 7.87 -26.52 -20.54
N ASP A 196 7.50 -27.50 -21.38
CA ASP A 196 7.89 -28.91 -21.23
C ASP A 196 9.40 -29.12 -21.09
N GLY A 197 9.77 -29.83 -20.02
CA GLY A 197 11.15 -30.18 -19.69
C GLY A 197 12.05 -28.99 -19.36
N LYS A 198 11.54 -27.76 -19.26
CA LYS A 198 12.32 -26.56 -18.94
C LYS A 198 12.39 -26.33 -17.44
N ARG A 199 13.55 -25.89 -16.95
CA ARG A 199 13.69 -25.32 -15.61
C ARG A 199 13.17 -23.89 -15.67
N LEU A 200 11.96 -23.69 -15.16
CA LEU A 200 11.20 -22.45 -15.23
C LEU A 200 11.56 -21.52 -14.07
N LEU A 201 11.78 -20.24 -14.37
CA LEU A 201 11.69 -19.15 -13.39
C LEU A 201 10.49 -18.28 -13.76
N LEU A 202 9.40 -18.37 -12.99
CA LEU A 202 8.17 -17.63 -13.26
C LEU A 202 7.97 -16.53 -12.22
N VAL A 203 7.76 -15.29 -12.67
CA VAL A 203 7.30 -14.19 -11.81
C VAL A 203 5.84 -13.88 -12.11
N LEU A 204 4.99 -13.98 -11.09
CA LEU A 204 3.61 -13.50 -11.12
C LEU A 204 3.54 -12.20 -10.33
N ASP A 205 3.57 -11.08 -11.05
CA ASP A 205 3.64 -9.74 -10.48
C ASP A 205 2.25 -9.12 -10.31
N GLY A 206 1.90 -8.76 -9.08
CA GLY A 206 0.66 -8.05 -8.76
C GLY A 206 -0.55 -8.96 -8.55
N VAL A 207 -0.38 -10.15 -7.99
CA VAL A 207 -1.51 -11.07 -7.70
C VAL A 207 -2.42 -10.45 -6.63
N TRP A 208 -3.71 -10.25 -6.94
CA TRP A 208 -4.68 -9.61 -6.04
C TRP A 208 -5.50 -10.58 -5.21
N ASP A 209 -6.11 -11.58 -5.86
CA ASP A 209 -7.01 -12.54 -5.23
C ASP A 209 -6.74 -13.94 -5.78
N MET A 210 -6.52 -14.90 -4.88
CA MET A 210 -6.22 -16.29 -5.21
C MET A 210 -6.71 -17.15 -4.07
N ASP A 211 -7.56 -18.14 -4.38
CA ASP A 211 -7.97 -19.14 -3.40
C ASP A 211 -7.09 -20.40 -3.47
N SER A 212 -7.25 -21.28 -2.48
CA SER A 212 -6.43 -22.48 -2.34
C SER A 212 -6.68 -23.52 -3.43
N GLU A 213 -7.92 -23.64 -3.91
CA GLU A 213 -8.30 -24.65 -4.90
C GLU A 213 -7.73 -24.28 -6.27
N MET A 214 -7.93 -23.02 -6.67
CA MET A 214 -7.36 -22.46 -7.88
C MET A 214 -5.83 -22.51 -7.87
N TRP A 215 -5.20 -22.12 -6.77
CA TRP A 215 -3.75 -22.16 -6.67
C TRP A 215 -3.20 -23.59 -6.83
N LEU A 216 -3.84 -24.57 -6.16
CA LEU A 216 -3.44 -25.96 -6.24
C LEU A 216 -3.57 -26.49 -7.67
N ALA A 217 -4.68 -26.21 -8.35
CA ALA A 217 -4.90 -26.60 -9.74
C ALA A 217 -3.82 -26.00 -10.67
N PHE A 218 -3.48 -24.72 -10.49
CA PHE A 218 -2.47 -24.03 -11.29
C PHE A 218 -1.07 -24.61 -11.05
N LYS A 219 -0.72 -24.85 -9.77
CA LYS A 219 0.57 -25.43 -9.39
C LYS A 219 0.73 -26.84 -9.97
N ASN A 220 -0.32 -27.66 -9.91
CA ASN A 220 -0.31 -29.01 -10.47
C ASN A 220 -0.16 -29.02 -11.99
N LEU A 221 -0.83 -28.10 -12.69
CA LEU A 221 -0.69 -27.91 -14.14
C LEU A 221 0.77 -27.66 -14.53
N LEU A 222 1.49 -26.84 -13.78
CA LEU A 222 2.91 -26.56 -14.04
C LEU A 222 3.82 -27.72 -13.61
N ALA A 223 3.63 -28.27 -12.41
CA ALA A 223 4.50 -29.27 -11.81
C ALA A 223 4.60 -30.56 -12.62
N ASN A 224 3.55 -30.90 -13.38
CA ASN A 224 3.52 -32.07 -14.26
C ASN A 224 4.38 -31.93 -15.51
N VAL A 225 4.79 -30.71 -15.88
CA VAL A 225 5.39 -30.41 -17.19
C VAL A 225 6.79 -29.80 -17.07
N VAL A 226 7.05 -29.03 -16.01
CA VAL A 226 8.35 -28.37 -15.82
C VAL A 226 9.41 -29.30 -15.22
N ARG A 227 10.68 -29.00 -15.47
CA ARG A 227 11.82 -29.72 -14.88
C ARG A 227 11.96 -29.38 -13.38
N SER A 228 12.42 -30.36 -12.60
CA SER A 228 12.83 -30.15 -11.20
C SER A 228 13.80 -28.98 -11.05
N GLY A 229 13.67 -28.26 -9.94
CA GLY A 229 14.47 -27.04 -9.71
C GLY A 229 13.84 -25.78 -10.29
N SER A 230 12.60 -25.86 -10.78
CA SER A 230 11.81 -24.69 -11.20
C SER A 230 11.36 -23.86 -9.99
N ARG A 231 11.18 -22.55 -10.20
CA ARG A 231 10.89 -21.57 -9.15
C ARG A 231 9.80 -20.58 -9.58
N ILE A 232 8.93 -20.22 -8.64
CA ILE A 232 7.92 -19.16 -8.82
C ILE A 232 8.16 -18.06 -7.78
N ILE A 233 8.18 -16.81 -8.24
CA ILE A 233 8.14 -15.61 -7.39
C ILE A 233 6.77 -14.97 -7.56
N ILE A 234 6.09 -14.71 -6.46
CA ILE A 234 4.80 -14.00 -6.47
C ILE A 234 4.97 -12.67 -5.78
N THR A 235 4.51 -11.58 -6.39
CA THR A 235 4.34 -10.31 -5.67
C THR A 235 2.87 -10.06 -5.43
N THR A 236 2.50 -9.76 -4.19
CA THR A 236 1.10 -9.51 -3.82
C THR A 236 0.98 -8.47 -2.73
N ARG A 237 -0.14 -7.75 -2.72
CA ARG A 237 -0.53 -6.93 -1.56
C ARG A 237 -1.16 -7.80 -0.48
N SER A 238 -1.83 -8.89 -0.83
CA SER A 238 -2.61 -9.73 0.07
C SER A 238 -1.73 -10.69 0.86
N ARG A 239 -1.76 -10.58 2.18
CA ARG A 239 -1.11 -11.55 3.08
C ARG A 239 -1.77 -12.91 3.00
N LEU A 240 -3.08 -12.96 2.77
CA LEU A 240 -3.80 -14.21 2.55
C LEU A 240 -3.28 -14.94 1.31
N VAL A 241 -3.17 -14.24 0.16
CA VAL A 241 -2.59 -14.81 -1.07
C VAL A 241 -1.17 -15.29 -0.80
N GLY A 242 -0.34 -14.48 -0.14
CA GLY A 242 1.03 -14.87 0.17
C GLY A 242 1.13 -16.17 0.95
N LYS A 243 0.27 -16.37 1.96
CA LYS A 243 0.17 -17.61 2.76
C LYS A 243 -0.32 -18.79 1.92
N ILE A 244 -1.32 -18.59 1.05
CA ILE A 244 -1.88 -19.64 0.18
C ILE A 244 -0.84 -20.11 -0.84
N THR A 245 -0.08 -19.18 -1.44
CA THR A 245 0.75 -19.50 -2.60
C THR A 245 2.18 -19.92 -2.27
N ALA A 246 2.69 -19.51 -1.11
CA ALA A 246 4.04 -19.87 -0.68
C ALA A 246 4.18 -21.38 -0.45
N SER A 247 5.37 -21.94 -0.67
CA SER A 247 5.61 -23.37 -0.40
C SER A 247 5.57 -23.71 1.09
N THR A 248 6.05 -22.81 1.94
CA THR A 248 5.96 -22.90 3.40
C THR A 248 5.76 -21.51 3.99
N GLU A 249 5.42 -21.41 5.28
CA GLU A 249 5.32 -20.11 5.96
C GLU A 249 6.64 -19.32 5.91
N LYS A 250 7.79 -20.00 5.90
CA LYS A 250 9.11 -19.37 5.78
C LYS A 250 9.34 -18.73 4.41
N ASP A 251 8.61 -19.15 3.39
CA ASP A 251 8.69 -18.62 2.02
C ASP A 251 7.84 -17.38 1.79
N VAL A 252 7.09 -16.96 2.80
CA VAL A 252 6.47 -15.65 2.81
C VAL A 252 7.53 -14.62 3.22
N HIS A 253 7.82 -13.68 2.33
CA HIS A 253 8.70 -12.56 2.61
C HIS A 253 7.89 -11.27 2.72
N MET A 254 7.74 -10.78 3.94
CA MET A 254 7.02 -9.54 4.23
C MET A 254 7.94 -8.33 3.99
N LEU A 255 7.57 -7.46 3.06
CA LEU A 255 8.11 -6.10 2.94
C LEU A 255 7.32 -5.17 3.87
N THR A 256 8.06 -4.47 4.71
CA THR A 256 7.54 -3.49 5.65
C THR A 256 7.87 -2.06 5.20
N HIS A 257 7.25 -1.08 5.84
CA HIS A 257 7.64 0.31 5.70
C HIS A 257 9.12 0.50 6.11
N LEU A 258 9.79 1.44 5.46
CA LEU A 258 11.15 1.81 5.80
C LEU A 258 11.20 2.41 7.21
N ASP A 259 12.25 2.07 7.96
CA ASP A 259 12.56 2.80 9.19
C ASP A 259 12.95 4.25 8.88
N GLU A 260 13.06 5.07 9.93
CA GLU A 260 13.35 6.50 9.79
C GLU A 260 14.68 6.77 9.08
N ARG A 261 15.70 5.94 9.32
CA ARG A 261 17.04 6.10 8.75
C ARG A 261 17.01 5.83 7.24
N ASN A 262 16.48 4.68 6.83
CA ASN A 262 16.35 4.29 5.44
C ASN A 262 15.39 5.21 4.69
N SER A 263 14.33 5.70 5.35
CA SER A 263 13.42 6.69 4.77
C SER A 263 14.14 8.01 4.46
N CYS A 264 14.97 8.50 5.38
CA CYS A 264 15.76 9.71 5.18
C CYS A 264 16.79 9.54 4.07
N ASP A 265 17.50 8.41 4.06
CA ASP A 265 18.50 8.09 3.03
C ASP A 265 17.86 8.06 1.64
N LEU A 266 16.75 7.33 1.48
CA LEU A 266 16.02 7.25 0.22
C LEU A 266 15.51 8.62 -0.24
N PHE A 267 14.88 9.37 0.67
CA PHE A 267 14.38 10.71 0.37
C PHE A 267 15.51 11.64 -0.08
N GLN A 268 16.67 11.59 0.57
CA GLN A 268 17.81 12.44 0.22
C GLN A 268 18.30 12.20 -1.22
N ARG A 269 18.31 10.94 -1.66
CA ARG A 269 18.73 10.56 -3.02
C ARG A 269 17.87 11.20 -4.10
N PHE A 270 16.57 11.35 -3.85
CA PHE A 270 15.65 11.97 -4.80
C PHE A 270 15.53 13.48 -4.64
N ALA A 271 15.60 13.99 -3.41
CA ALA A 271 15.37 15.40 -3.13
C ALA A 271 16.59 16.28 -3.40
N PHE A 272 17.81 15.77 -3.19
CA PHE A 272 19.04 16.56 -3.32
C PHE A 272 19.89 16.13 -4.50
N ALA A 273 20.50 17.10 -5.18
CA ALA A 273 21.53 16.80 -6.18
C ALA A 273 22.77 16.16 -5.50
N PRO A 274 23.44 15.19 -6.15
CA PRO A 274 24.61 14.53 -5.59
C PRO A 274 25.69 15.54 -5.14
N GLY A 275 26.19 15.38 -3.91
CA GLY A 275 27.31 16.17 -3.39
C GLY A 275 26.98 17.59 -2.91
N LYS A 276 25.70 18.00 -2.88
CA LYS A 276 25.33 19.30 -2.28
C LYS A 276 25.11 19.17 -0.76
N PRO A 277 25.74 20.03 0.07
CA PRO A 277 25.50 20.04 1.50
C PRO A 277 24.07 20.53 1.81
N VAL A 278 23.39 19.84 2.72
CA VAL A 278 22.04 20.20 3.19
C VAL A 278 22.16 21.32 4.24
N LYS A 279 21.47 22.45 4.03
CA LYS A 279 21.39 23.54 5.03
C LYS A 279 20.58 23.08 6.25
N SER A 280 21.00 23.47 7.46
CA SER A 280 20.32 23.09 8.72
C SER A 280 18.85 23.48 8.77
N GLU A 281 18.47 24.59 8.15
CA GLU A 281 17.09 25.13 8.14
C GLU A 281 16.10 24.23 7.38
N ILE A 282 16.60 23.44 6.42
CA ILE A 282 15.77 22.54 5.58
C ILE A 282 15.54 21.20 6.28
N VAL A 283 16.42 20.82 7.21
CA VAL A 283 16.38 19.51 7.86
C VAL A 283 15.07 19.28 8.59
N GLU A 284 14.56 20.28 9.31
CA GLU A 284 13.28 20.16 10.02
C GLU A 284 12.10 19.94 9.05
N ILE A 285 12.09 20.65 7.92
CA ILE A 285 11.07 20.50 6.87
C ILE A 285 11.18 19.12 6.23
N ALA A 286 12.39 18.68 5.88
CA ALA A 286 12.66 17.37 5.30
C ALA A 286 12.20 16.23 6.22
N VAL A 287 12.50 16.31 7.52
CA VAL A 287 12.02 15.34 8.53
C VAL A 287 10.50 15.35 8.60
N GLY A 288 9.86 16.53 8.56
CA GLY A 288 8.40 16.65 8.49
C GLY A 288 7.80 15.94 7.26
N ILE A 289 8.45 16.08 6.09
CA ILE A 289 8.03 15.44 4.83
C ILE A 289 8.21 13.93 4.89
N VAL A 290 9.37 13.45 5.35
CA VAL A 290 9.66 12.02 5.50
C VAL A 290 8.64 11.37 6.43
N LYS A 291 8.36 12.01 7.57
CA LYS A 291 7.34 11.56 8.52
C LYS A 291 5.94 11.51 7.87
N ARG A 292 5.60 12.50 7.03
CA ARG A 292 4.33 12.54 6.29
C ARG A 292 4.19 11.36 5.31
N CYS A 293 5.29 10.97 4.66
CA CYS A 293 5.33 9.83 3.72
C CYS A 293 5.27 8.46 4.42
N GLY A 294 5.57 8.40 5.73
CA GLY A 294 5.38 7.21 6.55
C GLY A 294 6.18 6.00 6.08
N GLY A 295 7.44 6.21 5.69
CA GLY A 295 8.34 5.13 5.25
C GLY A 295 7.91 4.39 3.99
N ASN A 296 7.03 4.98 3.17
CA ASN A 296 6.64 4.39 1.90
C ASN A 296 7.60 4.85 0.76
N PRO A 297 8.37 3.93 0.13
CA PRO A 297 9.34 4.27 -0.90
C PRO A 297 8.76 5.08 -2.06
N PHE A 298 7.61 4.67 -2.60
CA PHE A 298 6.94 5.37 -3.70
C PHE A 298 6.57 6.82 -3.34
N ALA A 299 6.07 7.05 -2.13
CA ALA A 299 5.74 8.40 -1.67
C ALA A 299 7.00 9.26 -1.46
N LEU A 300 8.04 8.70 -0.83
CA LEU A 300 9.32 9.38 -0.61
C LEU A 300 9.97 9.79 -1.94
N GLU A 301 9.96 8.89 -2.92
CA GLU A 301 10.45 9.14 -4.28
C GLU A 301 9.65 10.24 -4.97
N THR A 302 8.32 10.14 -4.96
CA THR A 302 7.43 11.10 -5.63
C THR A 302 7.62 12.51 -5.08
N VAL A 303 7.61 12.66 -3.76
CA VAL A 303 7.80 13.97 -3.12
C VAL A 303 9.24 14.46 -3.28
N GLY A 304 10.25 13.58 -3.15
CA GLY A 304 11.65 13.93 -3.35
C GLY A 304 11.91 14.51 -4.75
N LYS A 305 11.41 13.84 -5.81
CA LYS A 305 11.52 14.33 -7.20
C LYS A 305 10.87 15.69 -7.41
N ARG A 306 9.71 15.93 -6.78
CA ARG A 306 9.04 17.24 -6.82
C ARG A 306 9.91 18.33 -6.17
N LEU A 307 10.46 18.05 -5.00
CA LEU A 307 11.31 18.99 -4.27
C LEU A 307 12.63 19.28 -4.98
N ASN A 308 13.18 18.31 -5.71
CA ASN A 308 14.38 18.50 -6.52
C ASN A 308 14.17 19.52 -7.65
N SER A 309 12.92 19.72 -8.07
CA SER A 309 12.55 20.63 -9.15
C SER A 309 12.29 22.07 -8.69
N ILE A 310 12.32 22.33 -7.38
CA ILE A 310 12.08 23.67 -6.80
C ILE A 310 13.27 24.13 -5.95
N SER A 311 13.35 25.43 -5.70
CA SER A 311 14.42 25.96 -4.85
C SER A 311 14.23 25.55 -3.40
N THR A 312 15.34 25.37 -2.67
CA THR A 312 15.29 24.96 -1.27
C THR A 312 14.60 25.97 -0.36
N GLU A 313 14.60 27.24 -0.75
CA GLU A 313 13.89 28.33 -0.08
C GLU A 313 12.36 28.16 -0.15
N ASP A 314 11.84 27.46 -1.16
CA ASP A 314 10.40 27.25 -1.37
C ASP A 314 9.85 26.00 -0.64
N TRP A 315 10.71 25.18 -0.05
CA TRP A 315 10.30 23.93 0.61
C TRP A 315 9.29 24.15 1.73
N SER A 316 9.41 25.26 2.47
CA SER A 316 8.44 25.62 3.52
C SER A 316 7.06 25.93 2.92
N SER A 317 7.02 26.64 1.79
CA SER A 317 5.77 26.92 1.08
C SER A 317 5.13 25.62 0.57
N PHE A 318 5.94 24.76 -0.07
CA PHE A 318 5.50 23.46 -0.56
C PHE A 318 4.92 22.59 0.56
N PHE A 319 5.64 22.46 1.67
CA PHE A 319 5.21 21.67 2.84
C PHE A 319 3.85 22.11 3.38
N ASN A 320 3.61 23.43 3.44
CA ASN A 320 2.40 23.98 4.04
C ASN A 320 1.20 24.04 3.07
N THR A 321 1.42 24.10 1.75
CA THR A 321 0.36 24.45 0.78
C THR A 321 0.15 23.45 -0.35
N GLU A 322 1.19 22.70 -0.74
CA GLU A 322 1.16 21.85 -1.93
C GLU A 322 1.30 20.35 -1.60
N LEU A 323 2.03 20.01 -0.54
CA LEU A 323 2.29 18.61 -0.17
C LEU A 323 1.00 17.78 -0.07
N GLN A 324 -0.07 18.33 0.50
CA GLN A 324 -1.34 17.61 0.60
C GLN A 324 -1.96 17.36 -0.79
N LYS A 325 -1.83 18.29 -1.73
CA LYS A 325 -2.32 18.10 -3.11
C LYS A 325 -1.54 17.01 -3.83
N VAL A 326 -0.21 17.00 -3.68
CA VAL A 326 0.63 15.93 -4.24
C VAL A 326 0.23 14.57 -3.66
N VAL A 327 0.01 14.50 -2.35
CA VAL A 327 -0.50 13.28 -1.70
C VAL A 327 -1.83 12.86 -2.32
N ASP A 328 -2.81 13.76 -2.41
CA ASP A 328 -4.16 13.45 -2.87
C ASP A 328 -4.24 13.09 -4.36
N GLU A 329 -3.49 13.78 -5.21
CA GLU A 329 -3.60 13.70 -6.68
C GLU A 329 -2.59 12.75 -7.33
N GLU A 330 -1.39 12.58 -6.76
CA GLU A 330 -0.32 11.75 -7.35
C GLU A 330 -0.11 10.44 -6.57
N ILE A 331 -0.19 10.48 -5.24
CA ILE A 331 0.18 9.33 -4.40
C ILE A 331 -1.04 8.44 -4.13
N LEU A 332 -2.11 9.00 -3.53
CA LEU A 332 -3.29 8.26 -3.11
C LEU A 332 -4.02 7.46 -4.22
N PRO A 333 -4.05 7.88 -5.51
CA PRO A 333 -4.66 7.06 -6.56
C PRO A 333 -4.07 5.64 -6.66
N SER A 334 -2.77 5.46 -6.42
CA SER A 334 -2.12 4.14 -6.46
C SER A 334 -2.55 3.20 -5.31
N PHE A 335 -2.92 3.79 -4.17
CA PHE A 335 -3.45 3.10 -3.00
C PHE A 335 -4.96 2.88 -3.10
N LYS A 336 -5.66 3.76 -3.80
CA LYS A 336 -7.10 3.69 -4.03
C LYS A 336 -7.52 2.41 -4.75
N LEU A 337 -6.64 1.81 -5.56
CA LEU A 337 -6.89 0.49 -6.16
C LEU A 337 -7.30 -0.57 -5.13
N SER A 338 -6.65 -0.59 -3.95
CA SER A 338 -7.00 -1.51 -2.87
C SER A 338 -8.35 -1.20 -2.21
N TYR A 339 -8.79 0.06 -2.26
CA TYR A 339 -10.10 0.47 -1.80
C TYR A 339 -11.20 0.19 -2.83
N ASP A 340 -10.92 0.37 -4.12
CA ASP A 340 -11.91 0.26 -5.19
C ASP A 340 -12.41 -1.18 -5.36
N VAL A 341 -11.58 -2.18 -5.05
CA VAL A 341 -11.95 -3.60 -5.03
C VAL A 341 -12.70 -4.04 -3.77
N LEU A 342 -12.81 -3.19 -2.74
CA LEU A 342 -13.53 -3.55 -1.52
C LEU A 342 -15.03 -3.76 -1.78
N PRO A 343 -15.63 -4.79 -1.16
CA PRO A 343 -17.08 -4.93 -1.06
C PRO A 343 -17.74 -3.66 -0.49
N PRO A 344 -19.00 -3.35 -0.87
CA PRO A 344 -19.67 -2.14 -0.41
C PRO A 344 -19.70 -1.97 1.11
N HIS A 345 -19.88 -3.05 1.89
CA HIS A 345 -19.89 -2.95 3.35
C HIS A 345 -18.51 -2.58 3.92
N LEU A 346 -17.42 -3.18 3.41
CA LEU A 346 -16.05 -2.83 3.82
C LEU A 346 -15.65 -1.42 3.42
N LYS A 347 -16.13 -0.89 2.28
CA LYS A 347 -15.88 0.50 1.89
C LYS A 347 -16.36 1.49 2.95
N HIS A 348 -17.55 1.25 3.51
CA HIS A 348 -18.10 2.12 4.55
C HIS A 348 -17.38 1.94 5.89
N CYS A 349 -17.03 0.70 6.26
CA CYS A 349 -16.23 0.38 7.45
C CYS A 349 -14.86 1.08 7.40
N PHE A 350 -14.14 0.94 6.28
CA PHE A 350 -12.86 1.59 6.01
C PHE A 350 -12.97 3.11 6.07
N ALA A 351 -13.93 3.72 5.37
CA ALA A 351 -14.13 5.17 5.37
C ALA A 351 -14.42 5.72 6.77
N TYR A 352 -15.14 4.95 7.60
CA TYR A 352 -15.40 5.34 8.99
C TYR A 352 -14.12 5.43 9.81
N CYS A 353 -13.12 4.57 9.56
CA CYS A 353 -11.87 4.56 10.30
C CYS A 353 -11.07 5.87 10.20
N GLY A 354 -11.37 6.75 9.23
CA GLY A 354 -10.78 8.11 9.20
C GLY A 354 -11.06 8.95 10.46
N VAL A 355 -12.02 8.55 11.32
CA VAL A 355 -12.24 9.17 12.65
C VAL A 355 -11.05 9.02 13.58
N PHE A 356 -10.22 7.99 13.43
CA PHE A 356 -9.08 7.76 14.30
C PHE A 356 -7.91 8.71 13.96
N PRO A 357 -7.06 9.08 14.93
CA PRO A 357 -5.85 9.84 14.68
C PRO A 357 -4.88 9.07 13.80
N GLN A 358 -4.14 9.82 12.99
CA GLN A 358 -3.05 9.25 12.22
C GLN A 358 -2.02 8.62 13.18
N GLN A 359 -1.48 7.46 12.80
CA GLN A 359 -0.55 6.65 13.61
C GLN A 359 -1.12 6.06 14.91
N SER A 360 -2.42 6.19 15.19
CA SER A 360 -3.01 5.57 16.38
C SER A 360 -3.16 4.06 16.24
N GLU A 361 -2.88 3.34 17.32
CA GLU A 361 -3.30 1.96 17.50
C GLU A 361 -4.79 1.93 17.79
N ILE A 362 -5.51 1.05 17.09
CA ILE A 362 -6.95 0.89 17.16
C ILE A 362 -7.22 -0.46 17.80
N ASP A 363 -7.91 -0.43 18.94
CA ASP A 363 -8.43 -1.63 19.58
C ASP A 363 -9.53 -2.24 18.69
N VAL A 364 -9.35 -3.51 18.31
CA VAL A 364 -10.22 -4.19 17.35
C VAL A 364 -11.63 -4.36 17.89
N LYS A 365 -11.77 -4.68 19.18
CA LYS A 365 -13.07 -4.85 19.82
C LYS A 365 -13.86 -3.54 19.83
N ASN A 366 -13.21 -2.44 20.18
CA ASN A 366 -13.81 -1.10 20.14
C ASN A 366 -14.19 -0.70 18.72
N LEU A 367 -13.34 -0.99 17.72
CA LEU A 367 -13.65 -0.72 16.31
C LEU A 367 -14.93 -1.46 15.86
N ILE A 368 -15.04 -2.74 16.20
CA ILE A 368 -16.21 -3.56 15.88
C ILE A 368 -17.47 -2.97 16.51
N HIS A 369 -17.44 -2.63 17.81
CA HIS A 369 -18.58 -2.00 18.48
C HIS A 369 -18.97 -0.66 17.84
N LEU A 370 -18.00 0.14 17.38
CA LEU A 370 -18.29 1.37 16.66
C LEU A 370 -18.97 1.10 15.31
N TRP A 371 -18.55 0.09 14.55
CA TRP A 371 -19.22 -0.32 13.32
C TRP A 371 -20.63 -0.85 13.57
N MET A 372 -20.85 -1.63 14.63
CA MET A 372 -22.18 -2.08 15.07
C MET A 372 -23.09 -0.88 15.39
N ALA A 373 -22.58 0.07 16.18
CA ALA A 373 -23.30 1.26 16.59
C ALA A 373 -23.69 2.13 15.39
N GLN A 374 -22.81 2.26 14.41
CA GLN A 374 -23.11 2.97 13.17
C GLN A 374 -24.00 2.18 12.21
N GLY A 375 -24.18 0.87 12.42
CA GLY A 375 -24.95 -0.02 11.53
C GLY A 375 -24.24 -0.22 10.20
N LEU A 376 -22.93 -0.41 10.24
CA LEU A 376 -22.09 -0.66 9.06
C LEU A 376 -21.94 -2.15 8.76
N ILE A 377 -22.10 -2.98 9.78
CA ILE A 377 -22.08 -4.44 9.69
C ILE A 377 -23.45 -5.02 10.02
N PHE A 378 -23.82 -6.11 9.33
CA PHE A 378 -25.09 -6.79 9.46
C PHE A 378 -24.86 -8.30 9.50
N PRO A 379 -25.39 -9.02 10.50
CA PRO A 379 -25.23 -10.47 10.57
C PRO A 379 -26.11 -11.17 9.53
N SER A 380 -25.61 -12.27 8.98
CA SER A 380 -26.45 -13.27 8.30
C SER A 380 -27.20 -14.09 9.34
N GLN A 381 -28.21 -14.87 8.92
CA GLN A 381 -28.98 -15.69 9.85
C GLN A 381 -28.08 -16.60 10.68
N GLY A 382 -28.15 -16.46 12.02
CA GLY A 382 -27.40 -17.29 12.97
C GLY A 382 -25.97 -16.82 13.30
N GLN A 383 -25.44 -15.78 12.65
CA GLN A 383 -24.11 -15.23 12.97
C GLN A 383 -24.17 -14.18 14.09
N GLN A 384 -23.17 -14.17 14.97
CA GLN A 384 -22.98 -13.05 15.90
C GLN A 384 -22.41 -11.85 15.14
N MET A 385 -22.79 -10.64 15.57
CA MET A 385 -22.41 -9.42 14.86
C MET A 385 -20.93 -9.09 15.07
N GLU A 386 -20.38 -9.48 16.22
CA GLU A 386 -18.97 -9.36 16.59
C GLU A 386 -18.09 -10.20 15.67
N ASP A 387 -18.50 -11.44 15.36
CA ASP A 387 -17.78 -12.32 14.44
C ASP A 387 -17.73 -11.71 13.04
N VAL A 388 -18.86 -11.19 12.54
CA VAL A 388 -18.92 -10.48 11.26
C VAL A 388 -18.04 -9.23 11.26
N GLY A 389 -18.00 -8.51 12.38
CA GLY A 389 -17.12 -7.37 12.56
C GLY A 389 -15.64 -7.77 12.52
N TYR A 390 -15.30 -8.88 13.17
CA TYR A 390 -13.94 -9.40 13.17
C TYR A 390 -13.51 -9.87 11.79
N ASP A 391 -14.38 -10.57 11.05
CA ASP A 391 -14.13 -10.96 9.66
C ASP A 391 -13.83 -9.73 8.79
N CYS A 392 -14.57 -8.63 8.99
CA CYS A 392 -14.28 -7.37 8.29
C CYS A 392 -12.89 -6.81 8.62
N VAL A 393 -12.47 -6.83 9.89
CA VAL A 393 -11.13 -6.39 10.30
C VAL A 393 -10.06 -7.32 9.71
N LYS A 394 -10.28 -8.63 9.80
CA LYS A 394 -9.37 -9.65 9.27
C LYS A 394 -9.16 -9.46 7.76
N ASP A 395 -10.22 -9.23 7.00
CA ASP A 395 -10.13 -8.96 5.57
C ASP A 395 -9.34 -7.68 5.27
N LEU A 396 -9.60 -6.59 6.01
CA LEU A 396 -8.87 -5.34 5.85
C LEU A 396 -7.37 -5.48 6.19
N CYS A 397 -7.02 -6.33 7.15
CA CYS A 397 -5.63 -6.63 7.53
C CYS A 397 -4.94 -7.59 6.56
N GLU A 398 -5.57 -8.71 6.23
CA GLU A 398 -4.92 -9.83 5.56
C GLU A 398 -5.18 -9.88 4.05
N ARG A 399 -6.42 -9.63 3.62
CA ARG A 399 -6.80 -9.75 2.20
C ARG A 399 -6.48 -8.49 1.43
N TYR A 400 -6.82 -7.33 1.99
CA TYR A 400 -6.65 -6.05 1.30
C TYR A 400 -5.39 -5.29 1.72
N SER A 401 -4.76 -5.70 2.82
CA SER A 401 -3.58 -5.07 3.41
C SER A 401 -3.72 -3.55 3.47
N LEU A 402 -4.79 -3.11 4.13
CA LEU A 402 -5.08 -1.71 4.44
C LEU A 402 -4.73 -1.39 5.90
N PHE A 403 -4.64 -2.41 6.75
CA PHE A 403 -4.33 -2.29 8.18
C PHE A 403 -3.12 -3.14 8.54
N GLU A 404 -2.23 -2.58 9.35
CA GLU A 404 -1.14 -3.27 10.02
C GLU A 404 -1.66 -3.96 11.27
N GLN A 405 -1.27 -5.23 11.44
CA GLN A 405 -1.47 -5.97 12.69
C GLN A 405 -0.40 -5.50 13.68
N VAL A 406 -0.83 -4.92 14.80
CA VAL A 406 0.07 -4.40 15.84
C VAL A 406 0.22 -5.41 16.98
N GLU A 407 -0.91 -5.96 17.42
CA GLU A 407 -0.96 -6.91 18.51
C GLU A 407 -1.86 -8.09 18.11
N VAL A 408 -1.35 -9.29 18.34
CA VAL A 408 -2.04 -10.55 18.07
C VAL A 408 -1.98 -11.38 19.35
N ASP A 409 -3.13 -11.82 19.79
CA ASP A 409 -3.28 -12.70 20.95
C ASP A 409 -2.55 -14.02 20.70
N HIS A 410 -1.66 -14.39 21.62
CA HIS A 410 -0.80 -15.56 21.47
C HIS A 410 -1.53 -16.89 21.64
N GLU A 411 -2.67 -16.92 22.32
CA GLU A 411 -3.42 -18.14 22.62
C GLU A 411 -4.33 -18.54 21.45
N ASN A 412 -4.99 -17.56 20.83
CA ASN A 412 -6.01 -17.80 19.80
C ASN A 412 -5.64 -17.23 18.42
N GLY A 413 -4.58 -16.43 18.31
CA GLY A 413 -4.12 -15.84 17.05
C GLY A 413 -5.00 -14.69 16.53
N PHE A 414 -5.93 -14.16 17.34
CA PHE A 414 -6.77 -13.05 16.95
C PHE A 414 -6.03 -11.72 17.04
N VAL A 415 -6.27 -10.84 16.07
CA VAL A 415 -5.73 -9.48 16.07
C VAL A 415 -6.49 -8.67 17.13
N THR A 416 -5.79 -8.20 18.16
CA THR A 416 -6.37 -7.39 19.24
C THR A 416 -6.20 -5.90 18.98
N LYS A 417 -5.09 -5.51 18.33
CA LYS A 417 -4.85 -4.14 17.88
C LYS A 417 -4.36 -4.07 16.46
N CYS A 418 -4.87 -3.09 15.72
CA CYS A 418 -4.45 -2.79 14.36
C CYS A 418 -4.14 -1.30 14.19
N LYS A 419 -3.51 -0.94 13.08
CA LYS A 419 -3.12 0.44 12.78
C LYS A 419 -3.25 0.71 11.29
N MET A 420 -3.72 1.91 10.93
CA MET A 420 -3.68 2.35 9.54
C MET A 420 -2.34 3.03 9.22
N PRO A 421 -1.60 2.59 8.19
CA PRO A 421 -0.46 3.33 7.68
C PRO A 421 -0.84 4.78 7.31
N ASN A 422 0.11 5.71 7.35
CA ASN A 422 -0.15 7.15 7.14
C ASN A 422 -0.98 7.45 5.90
N LEU A 423 -0.57 6.93 4.75
CA LEU A 423 -1.23 7.16 3.47
C LEU A 423 -2.57 6.44 3.37
N ILE A 424 -2.75 5.31 4.07
CA ILE A 424 -4.03 4.61 4.12
C ILE A 424 -5.03 5.36 5.00
N HIS A 425 -4.57 5.96 6.10
CA HIS A 425 -5.37 6.87 6.90
C HIS A 425 -5.84 8.08 6.07
N ASP A 426 -4.94 8.70 5.29
CA ASP A 426 -5.32 9.79 4.40
C ASP A 426 -6.36 9.35 3.37
N LEU A 427 -6.20 8.16 2.80
CA LEU A 427 -7.18 7.57 1.89
C LEU A 427 -8.53 7.41 2.58
N ALA A 428 -8.58 6.91 3.82
CA ALA A 428 -9.81 6.76 4.60
C ALA A 428 -10.51 8.12 4.82
N VAL A 429 -9.75 9.17 5.14
CA VAL A 429 -10.25 10.54 5.28
C VAL A 429 -10.77 11.07 3.93
N LEU A 430 -10.01 10.87 2.86
CA LEU A 430 -10.36 11.31 1.49
C LEU A 430 -11.65 10.66 1.00
N VAL A 431 -11.84 9.36 1.22
CA VAL A 431 -13.09 8.64 0.82
C VAL A 431 -14.24 8.91 1.78
N GLY A 432 -13.97 9.23 3.05
CA GLY A 432 -14.96 9.65 4.04
C GLY A 432 -15.60 11.01 3.73
N ARG A 433 -14.88 11.90 3.04
CA ARG A 433 -15.33 13.21 2.54
C ARG A 433 -16.14 14.00 3.59
N SER A 434 -17.23 14.65 3.16
CA SER A 434 -18.09 15.50 3.98
C SER A 434 -18.89 14.77 5.06
N ARG A 435 -18.81 13.43 5.17
CA ARG A 435 -19.43 12.69 6.28
C ARG A 435 -18.55 12.68 7.53
N LEU A 436 -17.26 12.94 7.37
CA LEU A 436 -16.26 12.88 8.43
C LEU A 436 -15.69 14.29 8.70
N ALA A 437 -15.63 14.68 9.97
CA ALA A 437 -14.92 15.87 10.41
C ALA A 437 -13.94 15.52 11.52
N THR A 438 -12.67 15.74 11.25
CA THR A 438 -11.57 15.59 12.21
C THR A 438 -11.12 16.97 12.65
N LEU A 439 -11.17 17.24 13.96
CA LEU A 439 -10.89 18.55 14.54
C LEU A 439 -9.61 18.50 15.37
N LYS A 440 -8.66 19.37 15.04
CA LYS A 440 -7.47 19.68 15.84
C LYS A 440 -7.72 20.93 16.69
N GLU A 441 -6.95 21.12 17.76
CA GLU A 441 -7.18 22.20 18.75
C GLU A 441 -7.28 23.61 18.14
N LYS A 442 -6.48 23.90 17.11
CA LYS A 442 -6.44 25.21 16.45
C LYS A 442 -7.45 25.36 15.31
N ASP A 443 -8.25 24.33 15.02
CA ASP A 443 -9.21 24.37 13.92
C ASP A 443 -10.39 25.28 14.24
N LYS A 444 -10.56 26.33 13.43
CA LYS A 444 -11.72 27.25 13.48
C LYS A 444 -12.79 26.90 12.44
N ARG A 445 -12.68 25.74 11.79
CA ARG A 445 -13.45 25.37 10.58
C ARG A 445 -14.88 24.97 10.92
N ILE A 446 -15.87 25.58 10.26
CA ILE A 446 -17.29 25.20 10.35
C ILE A 446 -17.43 23.74 9.90
N ILE A 447 -18.14 22.92 10.69
CA ILE A 447 -18.45 21.53 10.34
C ILE A 447 -19.48 21.56 9.20
N ASP A 448 -19.20 20.83 8.12
CA ASP A 448 -20.11 20.68 6.99
C ASP A 448 -21.46 20.09 7.45
N GLU A 449 -22.58 20.62 6.94
CA GLU A 449 -23.94 20.20 7.31
C GLU A 449 -24.22 18.70 7.05
N ARG A 450 -23.45 18.09 6.14
CA ARG A 450 -23.52 16.66 5.80
C ARG A 450 -22.72 15.78 6.76
N THR A 451 -21.95 16.38 7.68
CA THR A 451 -21.12 15.66 8.65
C THR A 451 -21.97 14.77 9.53
N GLN A 452 -21.57 13.51 9.63
CA GLN A 452 -22.20 12.51 10.47
C GLN A 452 -21.26 12.05 11.59
N ASN A 453 -19.96 12.04 11.34
CA ASN A 453 -18.96 11.54 12.28
C ASN A 453 -17.99 12.65 12.61
N VAL A 454 -17.90 13.00 13.89
CA VAL A 454 -16.98 14.04 14.39
C VAL A 454 -15.97 13.37 15.30
N SER A 455 -14.70 13.65 15.07
CA SER A 455 -13.61 13.20 15.92
C SER A 455 -12.77 14.38 16.41
N PHE A 456 -12.47 14.39 17.70
CA PHE A 456 -11.66 15.41 18.35
C PHE A 456 -10.26 14.85 18.64
N HIS A 457 -9.26 15.38 17.93
CA HIS A 457 -7.86 14.95 18.00
C HIS A 457 -7.05 15.88 18.92
N PHE A 458 -7.61 16.20 20.08
CA PHE A 458 -6.95 17.00 21.11
C PHE A 458 -7.57 16.71 22.48
N HIS A 459 -6.80 17.03 23.53
CA HIS A 459 -7.27 16.88 24.90
C HIS A 459 -8.29 17.96 25.24
N PHE A 460 -9.38 17.55 25.89
CA PHE A 460 -10.27 18.55 26.46
C PHE A 460 -9.65 19.13 27.72
N ASP A 461 -9.87 20.42 27.92
CA ASP A 461 -9.60 21.11 29.17
C ASP A 461 -10.89 21.70 29.74
N ARG A 462 -10.82 22.23 30.97
CA ARG A 462 -11.99 22.82 31.65
C ARG A 462 -12.54 24.06 30.97
N SER A 463 -11.78 24.70 30.08
CA SER A 463 -12.20 25.84 29.27
C SER A 463 -12.85 25.42 27.96
N TRP A 464 -12.78 24.15 27.60
CA TRP A 464 -13.40 23.65 26.38
C TRP A 464 -14.88 23.94 26.39
N LYS A 465 -15.30 24.66 25.35
CA LYS A 465 -16.70 24.93 25.05
C LYS A 465 -17.03 24.12 23.82
N ILE A 466 -18.27 23.65 23.76
CA ILE A 466 -18.81 23.12 22.52
C ILE A 466 -18.54 24.14 21.42
N PRO A 467 -17.79 23.77 20.37
CA PRO A 467 -17.47 24.69 19.32
C PRO A 467 -18.76 25.26 18.71
N SER A 468 -18.72 26.54 18.32
CA SER A 468 -19.79 27.21 17.56
C SER A 468 -20.23 26.39 16.33
N LEU A 469 -19.35 25.52 15.84
CA LEU A 469 -19.47 24.55 14.76
C LEU A 469 -20.82 23.81 14.63
N PHE A 470 -21.55 23.56 15.72
CA PHE A 470 -22.90 22.97 15.68
C PHE A 470 -24.00 24.05 15.55
N HIS A 471 -23.83 25.02 14.65
CA HIS A 471 -24.72 26.19 14.51
C HIS A 471 -26.10 25.85 13.95
N GLU A 472 -26.28 24.70 13.31
CA GLU A 472 -27.62 24.22 12.94
C GLU A 472 -28.48 23.91 14.17
N LYS A 473 -29.77 24.22 14.11
CA LYS A 473 -30.72 23.87 15.18
C LYS A 473 -30.79 22.34 15.42
N ARG A 474 -30.36 21.49 14.48
CA ARG A 474 -30.36 20.01 14.58
C ARG A 474 -29.28 19.35 13.69
N PRO A 475 -28.02 19.25 14.13
CA PRO A 475 -26.96 18.62 13.35
C PRO A 475 -27.27 17.13 13.05
N ARG A 476 -26.79 16.63 11.91
CA ARG A 476 -26.97 15.23 11.45
C ARG A 476 -25.99 14.24 12.09
N ILE A 477 -25.33 14.64 13.15
CA ILE A 477 -24.25 13.90 13.79
C ILE A 477 -24.76 12.61 14.42
N ARG A 478 -24.07 11.53 14.11
CA ARG A 478 -24.30 10.16 14.56
C ARG A 478 -23.15 9.64 15.43
N SER A 479 -21.95 10.20 15.30
CA SER A 479 -20.79 9.79 16.09
C SER A 479 -20.02 11.00 16.60
N ILE A 480 -19.69 10.99 17.89
CA ILE A 480 -18.69 11.88 18.50
C ILE A 480 -17.64 10.99 19.16
N ILE A 481 -16.39 11.11 18.69
CA ILE A 481 -15.23 10.36 19.18
C ILE A 481 -14.21 11.33 19.77
N LEU A 482 -13.65 11.00 20.93
CA LEU A 482 -12.64 11.79 21.64
C LEU A 482 -11.27 11.13 21.53
N ALA A 483 -10.79 10.91 20.32
CA ALA A 483 -9.76 9.93 20.03
C ALA A 483 -8.35 10.21 20.60
N SER A 484 -8.13 11.34 21.26
CA SER A 484 -6.84 11.70 21.83
C SER A 484 -6.88 11.88 23.34
N GLN A 485 -7.86 11.43 24.12
CA GLN A 485 -7.80 11.69 25.57
C GLN A 485 -6.64 10.92 26.24
N LEU A 486 -5.78 11.63 26.99
CA LEU A 486 -4.73 10.98 27.80
C LEU A 486 -5.36 10.18 28.93
N GLN A 487 -4.82 8.99 29.21
CA GLN A 487 -4.96 8.32 30.50
C GLN A 487 -4.10 9.07 31.53
N VAL A 488 -4.69 10.05 32.22
CA VAL A 488 -3.98 10.80 33.27
C VAL A 488 -4.42 10.27 34.63
N GLU A 489 -3.47 9.89 35.48
CA GLU A 489 -3.72 9.40 36.84
C GLU A 489 -4.47 10.41 37.72
N ASN A 490 -4.30 11.69 37.42
CA ASN A 490 -4.98 12.76 38.11
C ASN A 490 -6.42 12.85 37.58
N ASN A 491 -7.40 12.44 38.40
CA ASN A 491 -8.87 12.52 38.21
C ASN A 491 -9.41 13.96 38.01
N LYS A 492 -8.65 14.83 37.35
CA LYS A 492 -9.00 16.21 37.03
C LYS A 492 -10.09 16.17 35.97
N GLU A 493 -11.29 16.60 36.37
CA GLU A 493 -12.41 16.81 35.47
C GLU A 493 -11.99 17.78 34.35
N ARG A 494 -11.97 17.27 33.11
CA ARG A 494 -11.61 18.02 31.91
C ARG A 494 -12.87 18.47 31.17
N LEU A 495 -13.80 17.54 30.92
CA LEU A 495 -15.09 17.89 30.35
C LEU A 495 -16.09 18.18 31.47
N ARG A 496 -16.69 19.38 31.47
CA ARG A 496 -17.74 19.72 32.44
C ARG A 496 -19.04 18.99 32.11
N LYS A 497 -19.80 18.62 33.15
CA LYS A 497 -21.17 18.08 33.00
C LYS A 497 -22.06 18.96 32.09
N SER A 498 -21.96 20.29 32.22
CA SER A 498 -22.74 21.23 31.38
C SER A 498 -22.34 21.22 29.90
N ALA A 499 -21.10 20.87 29.56
CA ALA A 499 -20.70 20.67 28.18
C ALA A 499 -21.29 19.36 27.64
N CYS A 500 -21.26 18.28 28.43
CA CYS A 500 -21.92 17.02 28.08
C CYS A 500 -23.43 17.21 27.84
N GLU A 501 -24.14 17.90 28.72
CA GLU A 501 -25.58 18.21 28.56
C GLU A 501 -25.89 19.00 27.28
N LYS A 502 -25.00 19.92 26.90
CA LYS A 502 -25.14 20.67 25.64
C LYS A 502 -24.89 19.79 24.41
N ILE A 503 -23.97 18.82 24.46
CA ILE A 503 -23.76 17.84 23.37
C ILE A 503 -25.04 17.02 23.19
N ILE A 504 -25.54 16.46 24.29
CA ILE A 504 -26.74 15.62 24.33
C ILE A 504 -27.98 16.36 23.81
N SER A 505 -28.18 17.61 24.25
CA SER A 505 -29.34 18.40 23.82
C SER A 505 -29.32 18.77 22.34
N LYS A 506 -28.14 19.02 21.76
CA LYS A 506 -27.98 19.36 20.34
C LYS A 506 -28.01 18.13 19.42
N CYS A 507 -27.34 17.04 19.80
CA CYS A 507 -27.07 15.92 18.90
C CYS A 507 -28.00 14.72 19.18
N LYS A 508 -29.31 14.91 18.98
CA LYS A 508 -30.33 13.88 19.31
C LYS A 508 -30.27 12.63 18.42
N LYS A 509 -29.52 12.66 17.31
CA LYS A 509 -29.34 11.54 16.36
C LYS A 509 -28.08 10.72 16.63
N LEU A 510 -27.38 10.98 17.74
CA LEU A 510 -26.20 10.22 18.13
C LEU A 510 -26.49 8.74 18.27
N ARG A 511 -25.61 7.93 17.69
CA ARG A 511 -25.49 6.49 17.83
C ARG A 511 -24.24 6.12 18.64
N THR A 512 -23.19 6.92 18.56
CA THR A 512 -21.94 6.74 19.30
C THR A 512 -21.61 8.02 20.05
N LEU A 513 -21.37 7.90 21.35
CA LEU A 513 -20.85 8.98 22.18
C LEU A 513 -19.66 8.47 23.00
N ASP A 514 -18.47 8.95 22.64
CA ASP A 514 -17.26 8.70 23.39
C ASP A 514 -17.05 9.80 24.45
N LEU A 515 -16.87 9.40 25.71
CA LEU A 515 -16.50 10.26 26.83
C LEU A 515 -15.36 9.65 27.65
N HIS A 516 -14.57 8.74 27.07
CA HIS A 516 -13.49 8.08 27.78
C HIS A 516 -12.45 9.08 28.30
N SER A 517 -11.91 8.79 29.49
CA SER A 517 -10.85 9.60 30.11
C SER A 517 -11.11 11.12 30.08
N THR A 518 -12.36 11.53 30.27
CA THR A 518 -12.72 12.96 30.33
C THR A 518 -12.71 13.52 31.76
N GLY A 519 -12.53 12.65 32.75
CA GLY A 519 -12.57 12.98 34.17
C GLY A 519 -13.96 13.37 34.66
N ILE A 520 -15.02 13.04 33.90
CA ILE A 520 -16.39 13.29 34.32
C ILE A 520 -16.69 12.47 35.58
N LYS A 521 -17.40 13.08 36.53
CA LYS A 521 -17.73 12.45 37.81
C LYS A 521 -19.12 11.83 37.83
N ALA A 522 -20.01 12.28 36.95
CA ALA A 522 -21.36 11.79 36.81
C ALA A 522 -21.88 12.05 35.39
N VAL A 523 -22.56 11.06 34.81
CA VAL A 523 -23.26 11.21 33.53
C VAL A 523 -24.61 11.91 33.79
N PRO A 524 -25.01 12.93 33.00
CA PRO A 524 -26.26 13.63 33.25
C PRO A 524 -27.50 12.78 32.88
N GLU A 525 -28.60 12.93 33.63
CA GLU A 525 -29.91 12.30 33.34
C GLU A 525 -30.47 12.63 31.95
N SER A 526 -29.96 13.70 31.32
CA SER A 526 -30.31 14.01 29.94
C SER A 526 -29.88 12.93 28.94
N ILE A 527 -28.97 12.01 29.29
CA ILE A 527 -28.49 10.95 28.41
C ILE A 527 -29.63 10.09 27.86
N GLY A 528 -30.69 9.83 28.66
CA GLY A 528 -31.88 9.10 28.22
C GLY A 528 -32.65 9.76 27.08
N LYS A 529 -32.33 11.02 26.72
CA LYS A 529 -32.90 11.72 25.54
C LYS A 529 -32.27 11.24 24.23
N LEU A 530 -31.11 10.58 24.25
CA LEU A 530 -30.45 10.03 23.06
C LEU A 530 -31.06 8.68 22.68
N LYS A 531 -32.27 8.71 22.12
CA LYS A 531 -33.05 7.48 21.79
C LYS A 531 -32.43 6.59 20.71
N TYR A 532 -31.40 7.07 20.00
CA TYR A 532 -30.69 6.31 18.98
C TYR A 532 -29.29 5.87 19.41
N LEU A 533 -28.88 6.19 20.65
CA LEU A 533 -27.56 5.85 21.15
C LEU A 533 -27.43 4.33 21.23
N ARG A 534 -26.34 3.82 20.66
CA ARG A 534 -25.99 2.40 20.59
C ARG A 534 -24.67 2.08 21.28
N TYR A 535 -23.75 3.04 21.32
CA TYR A 535 -22.46 2.91 21.98
C TYR A 535 -22.16 4.14 22.83
N LEU A 536 -21.77 3.90 24.08
CA LEU A 536 -21.38 4.92 25.04
C LEU A 536 -20.08 4.51 25.71
N ASP A 537 -19.00 5.25 25.46
CA ASP A 537 -17.72 4.99 26.12
C ASP A 537 -17.58 5.89 27.36
N LEU A 538 -17.47 5.26 28.53
CA LEU A 538 -17.20 5.91 29.80
C LEU A 538 -15.92 5.40 30.45
N SER A 539 -15.12 4.61 29.72
CA SER A 539 -13.90 4.01 30.25
C SER A 539 -12.92 5.07 30.78
N GLU A 540 -12.05 4.66 31.70
CA GLU A 540 -11.04 5.55 32.31
C GLU A 540 -11.61 6.78 33.06
N ASN A 541 -12.89 6.74 33.46
CA ASN A 541 -13.50 7.75 34.34
C ASN A 541 -13.69 7.19 35.77
N LYS A 542 -12.59 7.04 36.51
CA LYS A 542 -12.54 6.41 37.86
C LYS A 542 -13.44 7.09 38.91
N ALA A 543 -13.89 8.31 38.67
CA ALA A 543 -14.75 9.07 39.59
C ALA A 543 -16.25 8.78 39.42
N ILE A 544 -16.68 8.07 38.37
CA ILE A 544 -18.08 7.68 38.17
C ILE A 544 -18.43 6.59 39.18
N LYS A 545 -19.37 6.89 40.09
CA LYS A 545 -19.84 5.93 41.11
C LYS A 545 -21.12 5.19 40.72
N ALA A 546 -21.94 5.82 39.90
CA ALA A 546 -23.23 5.28 39.44
C ALA A 546 -23.58 5.89 38.08
N LEU A 547 -24.32 5.12 37.27
CA LEU A 547 -24.93 5.60 36.03
C LEU A 547 -26.34 6.14 36.33
N PRO A 548 -26.80 7.18 35.60
CA PRO A 548 -28.14 7.73 35.76
C PRO A 548 -29.22 6.70 35.40
N GLU A 549 -30.34 6.69 36.11
CA GLU A 549 -31.43 5.73 35.86
C GLU A 549 -31.97 5.84 34.42
N SER A 550 -31.97 7.05 33.86
CA SER A 550 -32.39 7.32 32.49
C SER A 550 -31.60 6.56 31.42
N ILE A 551 -30.43 6.00 31.73
CA ILE A 551 -29.67 5.15 30.78
C ILE A 551 -30.48 3.91 30.36
N THR A 552 -31.28 3.36 31.28
CA THR A 552 -32.16 2.21 31.04
C THR A 552 -33.29 2.52 30.04
N THR A 553 -33.56 3.81 29.79
CA THR A 553 -34.60 4.27 28.87
C THR A 553 -34.14 4.36 27.40
N ILE A 554 -32.91 3.94 27.12
CA ILE A 554 -32.29 3.95 25.79
C ILE A 554 -32.40 2.52 25.22
N PRO A 555 -33.41 2.23 24.37
CA PRO A 555 -33.70 0.87 23.94
C PRO A 555 -32.64 0.29 22.99
N SER A 556 -31.82 1.15 22.39
CA SER A 556 -30.86 0.78 21.36
C SER A 556 -29.42 0.64 21.86
N LEU A 557 -29.17 0.87 23.15
CA LEU A 557 -27.83 0.78 23.73
C LEU A 557 -27.38 -0.68 23.75
N ILE A 558 -26.27 -0.96 23.08
CA ILE A 558 -25.64 -2.28 23.07
C ILE A 558 -24.93 -2.45 24.41
N ALA A 559 -25.12 -3.61 25.04
CA ALA A 559 -24.60 -3.92 26.37
C ALA A 559 -23.09 -4.17 26.36
#